data_AF-A0A238DUI1-F1
#
_entry.id   AF-A0A238DUI1-F1
#
_cell.length_a   1.000
_cell.length_b   1.000
_cell.length_c   1.000
_cell.angle_alpha   90.00
_cell.angle_beta   90.00
_cell.angle_gamma   90.00
#
_symmetry.space_group_name_H-M   'P 1'
#
loop_
_entity.id
_entity.type
_entity.pdbx_description
1 polymer ?
#
loop_
_entity_poly.entity_id
_entity_poly.type
_entity_poly.pdbx_seq_one_letter_code
_entity_poly.pdbx_strand_id
1 'polypeptide(L)'
;MNPRAAFRLVLAGRILRLRGHVIECKRGESYPLAVLRVLLTLPDDMREVLRSEVDFLESLGPYGAPSETIRERWAERMPDPLQTGDG
;
A
#
# COMPACT_ATOMS: atom_id res chain seq x y z
N MET A 1 -10.32 7.71 -6.90
CA MET A 1 -9.20 6.75 -6.73
C MET A 1 -9.69 5.58 -5.90
N ASN A 2 -9.42 4.34 -6.31
CA ASN A 2 -9.81 3.15 -5.55
C ASN A 2 -9.11 3.13 -4.17
N PRO A 3 -9.81 2.84 -3.05
CA PRO A 3 -9.20 2.77 -1.71
C PRO A 3 -8.00 1.84 -1.60
N ARG A 4 -8.03 0.69 -2.27
CA ARG A 4 -6.90 -0.26 -2.32
C ARG A 4 -5.70 0.34 -3.04
N ALA A 5 -5.93 1.01 -4.17
CA ALA A 5 -4.86 1.69 -4.90
C ALA A 5 -4.23 2.81 -4.07
N ALA A 6 -5.05 3.61 -3.38
CA ALA A 6 -4.57 4.66 -2.48
C ALA A 6 -3.72 4.07 -1.34
N PHE A 7 -4.18 2.96 -0.75
CA PHE A 7 -3.43 2.26 0.29
C PHE A 7 -2.08 1.73 -0.20
N ARG A 8 -2.05 1.06 -1.37
CA ARG A 8 -0.79 0.58 -1.98
C ARG A 8 0.20 1.70 -2.23
N LEU A 9 -0.27 2.87 -2.67
CA LEU A 9 0.56 4.06 -2.84
C LEU A 9 1.11 4.57 -1.50
N VAL A 10 0.34 4.50 -0.42
CA VAL A 10 0.85 4.86 0.93
C VAL A 10 1.95 3.90 1.38
N LEU A 11 1.78 2.59 1.18
CA LEU A 11 2.83 1.59 1.50
C LEU A 11 4.10 1.83 0.68
N ALA A 12 3.95 2.00 -0.64
CA ALA A 12 5.07 2.33 -1.53
C ALA A 12 5.81 3.59 -1.05
N GLY A 13 5.06 4.64 -0.70
CA GLY A 13 5.63 5.88 -0.17
C GLY A 13 6.39 5.69 1.14
N ARG A 14 5.91 4.80 2.02
CA ARG A 14 6.60 4.46 3.27
C ARG A 14 7.92 3.74 3.02
N ILE A 15 7.95 2.75 2.13
CA ILE A 15 9.17 2.02 1.77
C ILE A 15 10.19 2.97 1.14
N LEU A 16 9.75 3.81 0.20
CA LEU A 16 10.61 4.81 -0.43
C LEU A 16 11.23 5.78 0.60
N ARG A 17 10.46 6.23 1.58
CA ARG A 17 10.97 7.08 2.68
C ARG A 17 12.01 6.35 3.54
N LEU A 18 11.80 5.06 3.85
CA LEU A 18 12.79 4.25 4.58
C LEU A 18 14.10 4.10 3.79
N ARG A 19 14.03 4.13 2.46
CA ARG A 19 15.19 4.14 1.54
C ARG A 19 15.78 5.53 1.31
N GLY A 20 15.32 6.56 2.01
CA GLY A 20 15.85 7.92 1.93
C GLY A 20 15.25 8.77 0.81
N HIS A 21 14.21 8.32 0.11
CA HIS A 21 13.54 9.16 -0.89
C HIS A 21 12.69 10.23 -0.21
N VAL A 22 12.82 11.47 -0.68
CA VAL A 22 11.96 12.58 -0.30
C VAL A 22 10.73 12.59 -1.21
N ILE A 23 9.54 12.62 -0.62
CA ILE A 23 8.26 12.71 -1.32
C ILE A 23 7.56 13.98 -0.85
N GLU A 24 7.58 15.01 -1.70
CA GLU A 24 6.93 16.28 -1.46
C GLU A 24 5.58 16.34 -2.16
N CYS A 25 4.55 16.83 -1.45
CA CYS A 25 3.25 17.11 -2.04
C CYS A 25 3.24 18.51 -2.66
N LYS A 26 2.75 18.63 -3.89
CA LYS A 26 2.40 19.94 -4.45
C LYS A 26 1.16 20.51 -3.74
N ARG A 27 0.93 21.82 -3.88
CA ARG A 27 -0.26 22.48 -3.31
C ARG A 27 -1.54 21.83 -3.83
N GLY A 28 -2.38 21.32 -2.92
CA GLY A 28 -3.61 20.60 -3.24
C GLY A 28 -3.41 19.14 -3.69
N GLU A 29 -2.18 18.63 -3.75
CA GLU A 29 -1.89 17.23 -4.10
C GLU A 29 -2.02 16.35 -2.86
N SER A 30 -2.87 15.32 -2.94
CA SER A 30 -2.93 14.29 -1.90
C SER A 30 -1.66 13.44 -1.90
N TYR A 31 -1.22 12.98 -0.73
CA TYR A 31 0.02 12.21 -0.59
C TYR A 31 0.11 10.98 -1.53
N PRO A 32 -0.92 10.14 -1.73
CA PRO A 32 -0.84 9.03 -2.67
C PRO A 32 -0.52 9.45 -4.11
N LEU A 33 -1.02 10.60 -4.56
CA LEU A 33 -0.70 11.14 -5.89
C LEU A 33 0.74 11.65 -5.98
N ALA A 34 1.26 12.26 -4.91
CA ALA A 34 2.67 12.63 -4.83
C ALA A 34 3.57 11.39 -4.91
N VAL A 35 3.19 10.28 -4.25
CA VAL A 35 3.91 9.00 -4.35
C VAL A 35 3.84 8.46 -5.79
N LEU A 36 2.65 8.43 -6.40
CA LEU A 36 2.48 7.96 -7.79
C LEU A 36 3.40 8.73 -8.74
N ARG A 37 3.47 10.06 -8.61
CA ARG A 37 4.37 10.89 -9.40
C ARG A 37 5.84 10.48 -9.22
N VAL A 38 6.30 10.25 -7.99
CA VAL A 38 7.67 9.77 -7.74
C VAL A 38 7.89 8.38 -8.36
N LEU A 39 6.95 7.44 -8.23
CA LEU A 39 7.04 6.10 -8.82
C LEU A 39 7.26 6.13 -10.33
N LEU A 40 6.54 7.02 -11.02
CA LEU A 40 6.65 7.17 -12.47
C LEU A 40 8.03 7.67 -12.92
N THR A 41 8.81 8.29 -12.03
CA THR A 41 10.20 8.72 -12.29
C THR A 41 11.26 7.68 -11.96
N LEU A 42 10.90 6.59 -11.27
CA LEU A 42 11.85 5.53 -10.93
C LEU A 42 12.17 4.65 -12.15
N PRO A 43 13.37 4.08 -12.22
CA PRO A 43 13.70 2.97 -13.12
C PRO A 43 12.72 1.79 -13.02
N ASP A 44 12.55 1.04 -14.10
CA ASP A 44 11.59 -0.07 -14.18
C ASP A 44 11.89 -1.20 -13.19
N ASP A 45 13.16 -1.58 -13.06
CA ASP A 45 13.65 -2.55 -12.09
C ASP A 45 13.31 -2.15 -10.65
N MET A 46 13.50 -0.86 -10.31
CA MET A 46 13.12 -0.34 -8.99
C MET A 46 11.61 -0.37 -8.76
N ARG A 47 10.81 -0.09 -9.80
CA ARG A 47 9.34 -0.20 -9.72
C ARG A 47 8.88 -1.64 -9.51
N GLU A 48 9.52 -2.61 -10.15
CA GLU A 48 9.22 -4.03 -10.00
C GLU A 48 9.57 -4.56 -8.61
N VAL A 49 10.74 -4.18 -8.08
CA VAL A 49 11.13 -4.51 -6.69
C VAL A 49 10.11 -3.94 -5.72
N LEU A 50 9.75 -2.67 -5.86
CA LEU A 50 8.80 -2.03 -4.96
C LEU A 50 7.39 -2.62 -5.06
N ARG A 51 6.97 -3.02 -6.27
CA ARG A 51 5.71 -3.75 -6.48
C ARG A 51 5.72 -5.06 -5.70
N SER A 52 6.80 -5.83 -5.81
CA SER A 52 6.97 -7.12 -5.13
C SER A 52 6.95 -6.96 -3.60
N GLU A 53 7.55 -5.90 -3.07
CA GLU A 53 7.50 -5.61 -1.62
C GLU A 53 6.10 -5.22 -1.15
N VAL A 54 5.38 -4.41 -1.92
CA VAL A 54 3.99 -4.06 -1.61
C VAL A 54 3.09 -5.29 -1.67
N ASP A 55 3.28 -6.15 -2.67
CA ASP A 55 2.55 -7.42 -2.80
C ASP A 55 2.84 -8.36 -1.62
N PHE A 56 4.10 -8.45 -1.19
CA PHE A 56 4.48 -9.18 0.01
C PHE A 56 3.77 -8.63 1.25
N LEU A 57 3.78 -7.31 1.47
CA LEU A 57 3.11 -6.70 2.63
C LEU A 57 1.59 -6.90 2.59
N GLU A 58 0.95 -6.83 1.43
CA GLU A 58 -0.47 -7.16 1.30
C GLU A 58 -0.74 -8.64 1.58
N SER A 59 0.16 -9.55 1.19
CA SER A 59 0.01 -10.99 1.40
C SER A 59 0.03 -11.40 2.88
N LEU A 60 0.63 -10.59 3.75
CA LEU A 60 0.61 -10.80 5.21
C LEU A 60 -0.78 -10.57 5.82
N GLY A 61 -1.71 -9.99 5.05
CA GLY A 61 -3.06 -9.69 5.50
C GLY A 61 -3.08 -8.87 6.80
N PRO A 62 -4.11 -9.03 7.66
CA PRO A 62 -4.27 -8.24 8.88
C PRO A 62 -3.14 -8.48 9.90
N TYR A 63 -2.46 -9.62 9.81
CA TYR A 63 -1.34 -9.97 10.69
C TYR A 63 -0.06 -9.17 10.35
N GLY A 64 0.09 -8.70 9.12
CA GLY A 64 1.17 -7.80 8.71
C GLY A 64 0.87 -6.31 8.93
N ALA A 65 -0.32 -5.96 9.43
CA ALA A 65 -0.70 -4.57 9.62
C ALA A 65 0.18 -3.92 10.72
N PRO A 66 0.82 -2.77 10.45
CA PRO A 66 1.72 -2.11 11.39
C PRO A 66 0.98 -1.41 12.55
N SER A 67 -0.37 -1.39 12.52
CA SER A 67 -1.20 -0.88 13.61
C SER A 67 -2.55 -1.60 13.68
N GLU A 68 -3.14 -1.58 14.88
CA GLU A 68 -4.45 -2.17 15.18
C GLU A 68 -5.57 -1.55 14.33
N THR A 69 -5.56 -0.23 14.13
CA THR A 69 -6.54 0.46 13.28
C THR A 69 -6.50 0.02 11.80
N ILE A 70 -5.31 -0.32 11.27
CA ILE A 70 -5.18 -0.84 9.90
C ILE A 70 -5.66 -2.29 9.86
N ARG A 71 -5.34 -3.06 10.90
CA ARG A 71 -5.79 -4.45 11.06
C ARG A 71 -7.32 -4.56 11.06
N GLU A 72 -8.00 -3.76 11.86
CA GLU A 72 -9.46 -3.74 11.99
C GLU A 72 -10.13 -3.40 10.66
N ARG A 73 -9.69 -2.32 9.99
CA ARG A 73 -10.23 -1.91 8.67
C ARG A 73 -9.97 -2.94 7.56
N TRP A 74 -8.96 -3.77 7.72
CA TRP A 74 -8.66 -4.86 6.79
C TRP A 74 -9.49 -6.11 7.09
N ALA A 75 -9.69 -6.42 8.37
CA ALA A 75 -10.57 -7.50 8.80
C ALA A 75 -12.03 -7.25 8.37
N GLU A 76 -12.53 -6.00 8.47
CA GLU A 76 -13.87 -5.61 8.02
C GLU A 76 -14.10 -5.73 6.49
N ARG A 77 -13.02 -5.83 5.70
CA ARG A 77 -13.08 -5.84 4.23
C ARG A 77 -12.75 -7.19 3.60
N MET A 78 -12.32 -8.16 4.38
CA MET A 78 -12.14 -9.52 3.88
C MET A 78 -13.46 -10.27 4.03
N PRO A 79 -13.90 -11.02 3.01
CA PRO A 79 -14.94 -12.00 3.22
C PRO A 79 -14.45 -12.97 4.30
N ASP A 80 -15.32 -13.24 5.27
CA ASP A 80 -15.05 -14.15 6.36
C ASP A 80 -14.55 -15.48 5.76
N PRO A 81 -13.33 -15.96 6.09
CA PRO A 81 -12.85 -17.24 5.58
C PRO A 81 -13.74 -18.41 6.03
N LEU A 82 -14.65 -18.18 7.00
CA LEU A 82 -15.65 -19.15 7.45
C LEU A 82 -16.96 -19.14 6.64
N GLN A 83 -17.14 -18.28 5.65
CA GLN A 83 -18.32 -18.29 4.76
C GLN A 83 -18.11 -19.02 3.43
N THR A 84 -16.99 -19.72 3.25
CA THR A 84 -16.77 -20.61 2.08
C THR A 84 -16.91 -22.10 2.41
N GLY A 85 -17.52 -22.44 3.56
CA GLY A 85 -17.86 -23.80 3.95
C GLY A 85 -19.36 -23.96 4.18
N ASP A 86 -20.00 -24.66 3.26
CA ASP A 86 -21.31 -25.32 3.30
C ASP A 86 -22.58 -24.54 3.70
N GLY A 87 -23.52 -24.53 2.76
CA GLY A 87 -24.92 -24.13 2.89
C GLY A 87 -25.63 -24.15 1.55
#